data_AF-A0A3A2ZK06-F1
#
_entry.id   AF-A0A3A2ZK06-F1
#
_cell.length_a   1.000
_cell.length_b   1.000
_cell.length_c   1.000
_cell.angle_alpha   90.00
_cell.angle_beta   90.00
_cell.angle_gamma   90.00
#
_symmetry.space_group_name_H-M   'P 1'
#
loop_
_entity.id
_entity.type
_entity.pdbx_description
1 polymer ?
#
loop_
_entity_poly.entity_id
_entity_poly.type
_entity_poly.pdbx_seq_one_letter_code
_entity_poly.pdbx_strand_id
1 'polypeptide(L)'
;MPLNDQEPLRCEPHPPPCASSPRLRRLRQVIIDEGIKIVETAGNNPGPVIKQLKAANTTILHKCTTIRHAKSAIKLGVDFLSIDGFECAGHVGEHDITNFILLSRARQDLKVPFIASGGFADGQGLAAALALGAEGINMGTRFMCTLEAPIHHKVKETIVNAQETDTALVLRRWKNTSRLFANKVTQEALKVEKESKTGEFSEIAPFVSGKRGREVFLNGDVDFGVWTAGQVIGLIHDIPTCAQLLTRIEKEALQAMDRTRSLYSDAPQSKL
;
A
#
# COMPACT_ATOMS: atom_id res chain seq x y z
N MET A 1 1.92 -10.48 -36.34
CA MET A 1 2.09 -11.81 -35.72
C MET A 1 1.18 -11.87 -34.50
N PRO A 2 0.27 -12.85 -34.38
CA PRO A 2 -0.64 -12.89 -33.25
C PRO A 2 0.11 -13.33 -31.99
N LEU A 3 -0.06 -12.55 -30.91
CA LEU A 3 0.46 -12.83 -29.57
C LEU A 3 -0.33 -14.00 -28.99
N ASN A 4 0.32 -15.14 -28.85
CA ASN A 4 -0.25 -16.33 -28.22
C ASN A 4 0.04 -16.26 -26.70
N ASP A 5 -0.78 -15.51 -25.97
CA ASP A 5 -0.71 -15.37 -24.49
C ASP A 5 -1.40 -16.57 -23.79
N GLN A 6 -0.95 -17.79 -24.10
CA GLN A 6 -1.38 -19.00 -23.40
C GLN A 6 -0.16 -19.73 -22.81
N GLU A 7 0.38 -19.18 -21.73
CA GLU A 7 1.15 -19.99 -20.78
C GLU A 7 0.39 -20.06 -19.45
N PRO A 8 0.01 -21.26 -18.98
CA PRO A 8 -0.67 -21.41 -17.70
C PRO A 8 0.27 -20.98 -16.57
N LEU A 9 -0.15 -20.00 -15.78
CA LEU A 9 0.45 -19.67 -14.49
C LEU A 9 0.39 -20.91 -13.60
N ARG A 10 1.47 -21.70 -13.59
CA ARG A 10 1.66 -22.78 -12.63
C ARG A 10 1.74 -22.16 -11.24
N CYS A 11 0.79 -22.49 -10.38
CA CYS A 11 0.91 -22.29 -8.94
C CYS A 11 1.94 -23.28 -8.42
N GLU A 12 3.22 -22.91 -8.43
CA GLU A 12 4.25 -23.69 -7.76
C GLU A 12 4.27 -23.40 -6.25
N PRO A 13 4.54 -24.41 -5.40
CA PRO A 13 4.45 -24.32 -3.93
C PRO A 13 5.44 -23.32 -3.32
N HIS A 14 6.45 -22.91 -4.09
CA HIS A 14 7.32 -21.79 -3.78
C HIS A 14 7.39 -20.89 -5.02
N PRO A 15 6.85 -19.66 -5.01
CA PRO A 15 7.03 -18.76 -6.13
C PRO A 15 8.54 -18.56 -6.33
N PRO A 16 9.06 -18.64 -7.56
CA PRO A 16 10.47 -18.36 -7.80
C PRO A 16 10.80 -16.98 -7.22
N PRO A 17 12.00 -16.77 -6.66
CA PRO A 17 12.35 -15.48 -6.06
C PRO A 17 11.99 -14.38 -7.05
N CYS A 18 11.13 -13.46 -6.63
CA CYS A 18 10.37 -12.52 -7.48
C CYS A 18 11.22 -11.88 -8.60
N ALA A 19 12.49 -11.60 -8.28
CA ALA A 19 13.54 -11.07 -9.18
C ALA A 19 13.83 -11.90 -10.46
N SER A 20 13.49 -13.20 -10.48
CA SER A 20 13.84 -14.15 -11.55
C SER A 20 12.70 -14.44 -12.54
N SER A 21 11.52 -13.86 -12.36
CA SER A 21 10.40 -14.10 -13.29
C SER A 21 10.68 -13.45 -14.67
N PRO A 22 10.42 -14.16 -15.80
CA PRO A 22 10.58 -13.60 -17.15
C PRO A 22 9.78 -12.31 -17.35
N ARG A 23 8.58 -12.24 -16.76
CA ARG A 23 7.73 -11.04 -16.81
C ARG A 23 8.37 -9.83 -16.13
N LEU A 24 8.95 -9.99 -14.94
CA LEU A 24 9.60 -8.88 -14.24
C LEU A 24 10.87 -8.42 -14.96
N ARG A 25 11.60 -9.32 -15.64
CA ARG A 25 12.71 -8.92 -16.54
C ARG A 25 12.20 -8.00 -17.66
N ARG A 26 11.14 -8.40 -18.36
CA ARG A 26 10.56 -7.60 -19.45
C ARG A 26 10.05 -6.23 -18.95
N LEU A 27 9.36 -6.21 -17.82
CA LEU A 27 8.84 -4.95 -17.25
C LEU A 27 9.97 -3.97 -16.91
N ARG A 28 11.08 -4.45 -16.34
CA ARG A 28 12.27 -3.62 -16.08
C ARG A 28 12.87 -3.06 -17.35
N GLN A 29 12.93 -3.86 -18.40
CA GLN A 29 13.47 -3.41 -19.68
C GLN A 29 12.59 -2.29 -20.26
N VAL A 30 11.26 -2.46 -20.26
CA VAL A 30 10.32 -1.42 -20.69
C VAL A 30 10.49 -0.13 -19.88
N ILE A 31 10.62 -0.21 -18.56
CA ILE A 31 10.87 0.96 -17.70
C ILE A 31 12.13 1.73 -18.14
N ILE A 32 13.19 1.02 -18.49
CA ILE A 32 14.45 1.61 -18.95
C ILE A 32 14.31 2.20 -20.35
N ASP A 33 13.73 1.44 -21.28
CA ASP A 33 13.56 1.81 -22.69
C ASP A 33 12.66 3.06 -22.83
N GLU A 34 11.59 3.14 -22.03
CA GLU A 34 10.68 4.29 -21.97
C GLU A 34 11.23 5.47 -21.14
N GLY A 35 12.43 5.33 -20.57
CA GLY A 35 13.11 6.41 -19.85
C GLY A 35 12.40 6.86 -18.56
N ILE A 36 11.68 5.95 -17.89
CA ILE A 36 10.95 6.24 -16.66
C ILE A 36 11.91 6.74 -15.58
N LYS A 37 11.61 7.92 -15.01
CA LYS A 37 12.51 8.63 -14.11
C LYS A 37 12.44 8.18 -12.65
N ILE A 38 11.26 7.76 -12.20
CA ILE A 38 11.01 7.37 -10.81
C ILE A 38 10.29 6.02 -10.80
N VAL A 39 10.76 5.08 -9.99
CA VAL A 39 10.15 3.76 -9.83
C VAL A 39 9.95 3.45 -8.35
N GLU A 40 8.72 3.10 -7.99
CA GLU A 40 8.43 2.45 -6.70
C GLU A 40 8.66 0.94 -6.82
N THR A 41 9.44 0.39 -5.90
CA THR A 41 9.61 -1.06 -5.74
C THR A 41 9.04 -1.51 -4.39
N ALA A 42 8.50 -2.72 -4.35
CA ALA A 42 7.99 -3.34 -3.13
C ALA A 42 8.24 -4.84 -3.14
N GLY A 43 8.21 -5.46 -1.95
CA GLY A 43 8.38 -6.90 -1.78
C GLY A 43 9.83 -7.35 -1.54
N ASN A 44 10.01 -8.66 -1.49
CA ASN A 44 11.26 -9.29 -1.05
C ASN A 44 12.37 -9.27 -2.11
N ASN A 45 13.62 -9.23 -1.66
CA ASN A 45 14.83 -9.30 -2.48
C ASN A 45 14.89 -8.27 -3.64
N PRO A 46 14.77 -6.96 -3.36
CA PRO A 46 14.73 -5.94 -4.40
C PRO A 46 16.11 -5.66 -5.05
N GLY A 47 17.21 -6.17 -4.47
CA GLY A 47 18.59 -5.85 -4.86
C GLY A 47 18.90 -5.93 -6.36
N PRO A 48 18.57 -7.04 -7.07
CA PRO A 48 18.80 -7.14 -8.51
C PRO A 48 18.02 -6.10 -9.32
N VAL A 49 16.79 -5.79 -8.91
CA VAL A 49 15.93 -4.79 -9.57
C VAL A 49 16.48 -3.39 -9.35
N ILE A 50 16.79 -3.06 -8.09
CA ILE A 50 17.37 -1.76 -7.70
C ILE A 50 18.68 -1.52 -8.45
N LYS A 51 19.60 -2.49 -8.43
CA LYS A 51 20.90 -2.36 -9.12
C LYS A 51 20.74 -2.05 -10.61
N GLN A 52 19.84 -2.76 -11.29
CA GLN A 52 19.60 -2.56 -12.72
C GLN A 52 19.01 -1.18 -13.02
N LEU A 53 18.02 -0.74 -12.25
CA LEU A 53 17.37 0.57 -12.44
C LEU A 53 18.30 1.74 -12.06
N LYS A 54 19.10 1.60 -11.00
CA LYS A 54 20.13 2.60 -10.65
C LYS A 54 21.18 2.76 -11.75
N ALA A 55 21.57 1.67 -12.42
CA ALA A 55 22.49 1.74 -13.57
C ALA A 55 21.91 2.53 -14.76
N ALA A 56 20.58 2.64 -14.85
CA ALA A 56 19.87 3.46 -15.82
C ALA A 56 19.57 4.90 -15.32
N ASN A 57 20.16 5.31 -14.19
CA ASN A 57 19.92 6.61 -13.53
C ASN A 57 18.45 6.85 -13.13
N THR A 58 17.70 5.78 -12.83
CA THR A 58 16.34 5.89 -12.29
C THR A 58 16.38 6.22 -10.79
N THR A 59 15.53 7.15 -10.35
CA THR A 59 15.26 7.41 -8.93
C THR A 59 14.37 6.30 -8.37
N ILE A 60 14.75 5.74 -7.23
CA ILE A 60 14.07 4.58 -6.65
C ILE A 60 13.47 4.92 -5.30
N LEU A 61 12.16 4.73 -5.23
CA LEU A 61 11.39 4.65 -3.99
C LEU A 61 11.25 3.17 -3.62
N HIS A 62 11.56 2.78 -2.38
CA HIS A 62 11.31 1.40 -1.92
C HIS A 62 10.37 1.34 -0.73
N LYS A 63 9.30 0.55 -0.86
CA LYS A 63 8.28 0.39 0.18
C LYS A 63 8.66 -0.69 1.19
N CYS A 64 8.62 -0.32 2.47
CA CYS A 64 9.05 -1.14 3.60
C CYS A 64 8.03 -1.13 4.73
N THR A 65 7.77 -2.29 5.33
CA THR A 65 6.93 -2.45 6.53
C THR A 65 7.72 -2.44 7.83
N THR A 66 9.06 -2.38 7.78
CA THR A 66 9.93 -2.36 8.96
C THR A 66 11.16 -1.48 8.77
N ILE A 67 11.69 -0.96 9.88
CA ILE A 67 12.96 -0.20 9.89
C ILE A 67 14.15 -1.06 9.43
N ARG A 68 14.13 -2.36 9.72
CA ARG A 68 15.18 -3.28 9.27
C ARG A 68 15.20 -3.40 7.74
N HIS A 69 14.03 -3.52 7.11
CA HIS A 69 13.91 -3.57 5.65
C HIS A 69 14.31 -2.23 5.04
N ALA A 70 13.88 -1.11 5.61
CA ALA A 70 14.29 0.23 5.20
C ALA A 70 15.82 0.40 5.21
N LYS A 71 16.50 0.04 6.31
CA LYS A 71 17.97 0.07 6.40
C LYS A 71 18.64 -0.83 5.37
N SER A 72 18.03 -1.97 5.03
CA SER A 72 18.55 -2.87 4.00
C SER A 72 18.40 -2.26 2.59
N ALA A 73 17.29 -1.60 2.31
CA ALA A 73 17.07 -0.90 1.05
C ALA A 73 18.00 0.31 0.88
N ILE A 74 18.27 1.08 1.94
CA ILE A 74 19.26 2.17 1.93
C ILE A 74 20.64 1.66 1.49
N LYS A 75 21.08 0.51 2.00
CA LYS A 75 22.35 -0.11 1.59
C LYS A 75 22.39 -0.50 0.11
N LEU A 76 21.23 -0.68 -0.52
CA LEU A 76 21.11 -0.97 -1.95
C LEU A 76 21.08 0.31 -2.82
N GLY A 77 21.10 1.49 -2.21
CA GLY A 77 21.17 2.78 -2.91
C GLY A 77 19.84 3.33 -3.38
N VAL A 78 18.74 3.04 -2.66
CA VAL A 78 17.45 3.71 -2.90
C VAL A 78 17.53 5.20 -2.54
N ASP A 79 16.75 6.02 -3.25
CA ASP A 79 16.80 7.48 -3.11
C ASP A 79 15.81 7.98 -2.05
N PHE A 80 14.65 7.34 -1.94
CA PHE A 80 13.61 7.63 -0.96
C PHE A 80 12.94 6.34 -0.48
N LEU A 81 12.26 6.39 0.65
CA LEU A 81 11.53 5.24 1.20
C LEU A 81 10.03 5.50 1.28
N SER A 82 9.22 4.46 1.14
CA SER A 82 7.82 4.49 1.54
C SER A 82 7.66 3.60 2.77
N ILE A 83 7.29 4.18 3.89
CA ILE A 83 7.15 3.48 5.16
C ILE A 83 5.69 3.11 5.34
N ASP A 84 5.38 1.82 5.25
CA ASP A 84 4.03 1.29 5.16
C ASP A 84 3.60 0.71 6.51
N GLY A 85 2.69 1.41 7.18
CA GLY A 85 2.16 1.04 8.49
C GLY A 85 1.09 -0.04 8.41
N PHE A 86 0.76 -0.61 9.57
CA PHE A 86 -0.22 -1.70 9.71
C PHE A 86 -1.61 -1.39 9.13
N GLU A 87 -1.98 -0.12 9.04
CA GLU A 87 -3.26 0.37 8.51
C GLU A 87 -3.39 0.18 6.99
N CYS A 88 -2.28 -0.12 6.29
CA CYS A 88 -2.24 -0.16 4.83
C CYS A 88 -3.12 -1.25 4.20
N ALA A 89 -3.50 -1.03 2.94
CA ALA A 89 -4.15 -2.02 2.10
C ALA A 89 -3.10 -2.99 1.54
N GLY A 90 -3.47 -4.26 1.31
CA GLY A 90 -2.53 -5.24 0.77
C GLY A 90 -1.56 -5.75 1.84
N HIS A 91 -0.30 -5.98 1.50
CA HIS A 91 0.62 -6.72 2.37
C HIS A 91 1.17 -5.85 3.52
N VAL A 92 0.72 -6.11 4.76
CA VAL A 92 1.02 -5.30 5.95
C VAL A 92 2.30 -5.74 6.69
N GLY A 93 2.92 -6.83 6.25
CA GLY A 93 3.98 -7.50 7.01
C GLY A 93 3.44 -8.27 8.23
N GLU A 94 4.32 -8.62 9.17
CA GLU A 94 4.00 -9.59 10.24
C GLU A 94 4.22 -9.04 11.66
N HIS A 95 4.48 -7.74 11.79
CA HIS A 95 4.87 -7.11 13.06
C HIS A 95 3.79 -6.20 13.65
N ASP A 96 2.71 -5.94 12.92
CA ASP A 96 1.55 -5.16 13.36
C ASP A 96 1.90 -3.77 13.93
N ILE A 97 2.94 -3.12 13.37
CA ILE A 97 3.39 -1.79 13.81
C ILE A 97 2.59 -0.73 13.05
N THR A 98 1.76 0.02 13.79
CA THR A 98 0.98 1.14 13.25
C THR A 98 1.87 2.32 12.87
N ASN A 99 1.37 3.19 12.00
CA ASN A 99 2.13 4.34 11.52
C ASN A 99 2.57 5.30 12.63
N PHE A 100 1.79 5.44 13.69
CA PHE A 100 2.15 6.31 14.81
C PHE A 100 3.53 5.96 15.41
N ILE A 101 3.81 4.65 15.55
CA ILE A 101 5.10 4.16 16.03
C ILE A 101 6.11 4.02 14.89
N LEU A 102 5.70 3.44 13.75
CA LEU A 102 6.62 3.12 12.66
C LEU A 102 7.26 4.37 12.06
N LEU A 103 6.50 5.43 11.84
CA LEU A 103 7.00 6.70 11.28
C LEU A 103 7.90 7.42 12.29
N SER A 104 7.53 7.41 13.58
CA SER A 104 8.38 7.96 14.64
C SER A 104 9.75 7.27 14.69
N ARG A 105 9.77 5.94 14.57
CA ARG A 105 11.02 5.16 14.51
C ARG A 105 11.78 5.43 13.22
N ALA A 106 11.09 5.60 12.09
CA ALA A 106 11.69 5.98 10.82
C ALA A 106 12.42 7.32 10.92
N ARG A 107 11.77 8.37 11.43
CA ARG A 107 12.39 9.69 11.66
C ARG A 107 13.63 9.64 12.55
N GLN A 108 13.62 8.81 13.59
CA GLN A 108 14.76 8.69 14.52
C GLN A 108 15.96 7.98 13.87
N ASP A 109 15.71 6.91 13.13
CA ASP A 109 16.75 6.00 12.66
C ASP A 109 17.24 6.26 11.22
N LEU A 110 16.37 6.77 10.35
CA LEU A 110 16.63 6.88 8.92
C LEU A 110 17.19 8.28 8.61
N LYS A 111 18.18 8.31 7.70
CA LYS A 111 18.76 9.55 7.16
C LYS A 111 18.29 9.84 5.73
N VAL A 112 17.74 8.83 5.07
CA VAL A 112 17.13 8.96 3.76
C VAL A 112 15.68 9.42 3.95
N PRO A 113 15.22 10.42 3.19
CA PRO A 113 13.84 10.91 3.23
C PRO A 113 12.82 9.80 2.96
N PHE A 114 11.66 9.90 3.59
CA PHE A 114 10.60 8.91 3.45
C PHE A 114 9.21 9.53 3.37
N ILE A 115 8.31 8.88 2.65
CA ILE A 115 6.88 9.17 2.66
C ILE A 115 6.16 8.17 3.57
N ALA A 116 5.10 8.61 4.22
CA ALA A 116 4.25 7.75 5.04
C ALA A 116 3.20 7.03 4.19
N SER A 117 2.95 5.75 4.41
CA SER A 117 2.01 4.94 3.63
C SER A 117 1.09 4.13 4.53
N GLY A 118 -0.19 4.02 4.15
CA GLY A 118 -1.23 3.31 4.91
C GLY A 118 -1.98 4.20 5.90
N GLY A 119 -3.32 4.20 5.86
CA GLY A 119 -4.12 4.98 6.82
C GLY A 119 -4.32 6.47 6.49
N PHE A 120 -3.85 6.97 5.34
CA PHE A 120 -3.97 8.39 4.95
C PHE A 120 -5.01 8.60 3.85
N ALA A 121 -5.89 9.61 4.00
CA ALA A 121 -6.94 9.97 3.03
C ALA A 121 -7.21 11.47 2.88
N ASP A 122 -6.77 12.31 3.82
CA ASP A 122 -7.11 13.73 3.92
C ASP A 122 -5.91 14.60 4.34
N GLY A 123 -6.12 15.92 4.46
CA GLY A 123 -5.06 16.85 4.86
C GLY A 123 -4.62 16.73 6.32
N GLN A 124 -5.48 16.26 7.21
CA GLN A 124 -5.16 16.00 8.61
C GLN A 124 -4.13 14.87 8.71
N GLY A 125 -4.33 13.80 7.94
CA GLY A 125 -3.38 12.72 7.77
C GLY A 125 -2.04 13.20 7.21
N LEU A 126 -2.06 14.07 6.20
CA LEU A 126 -0.83 14.68 5.67
C LEU A 126 -0.09 15.50 6.74
N ALA A 127 -0.77 16.41 7.44
CA ALA A 127 -0.17 17.22 8.50
C ALA A 127 0.42 16.35 9.62
N ALA A 128 -0.28 15.29 10.02
CA ALA A 128 0.23 14.33 11.00
C ALA A 128 1.48 13.58 10.51
N ALA A 129 1.50 13.13 9.25
CA ALA A 129 2.67 12.47 8.66
C ALA A 129 3.90 13.39 8.62
N LEU A 130 3.73 14.65 8.22
CA LEU A 130 4.79 15.66 8.22
C LEU A 130 5.33 15.89 9.64
N ALA A 131 4.44 16.04 10.63
CA ALA A 131 4.84 16.19 12.04
C ALA A 131 5.60 14.96 12.58
N LEU A 132 5.30 13.76 12.07
CA LEU A 132 6.02 12.53 12.40
C LEU A 132 7.35 12.37 11.64
N GLY A 133 7.68 13.29 10.73
CA GLY A 133 8.94 13.37 10.00
C GLY A 133 8.95 12.79 8.61
N ALA A 134 7.79 12.47 8.04
CA ALA A 134 7.69 12.11 6.63
C ALA A 134 7.75 13.37 5.74
N GLU A 135 8.10 13.18 4.46
CA GLU A 135 8.14 14.22 3.42
C GLU A 135 6.84 14.27 2.60
N GLY A 136 5.83 13.47 2.97
CA GLY A 136 4.57 13.34 2.28
C GLY A 136 3.85 12.04 2.60
N ILE A 137 2.73 11.79 1.91
CA ILE A 137 1.91 10.60 2.09
C ILE A 137 1.74 9.83 0.78
N ASN A 138 1.65 8.51 0.87
CA ASN A 138 1.23 7.60 -0.18
C ASN A 138 -0.17 7.07 0.16
N MET A 139 -1.05 7.05 -0.85
CA MET A 139 -2.44 6.61 -0.69
C MET A 139 -2.78 5.57 -1.75
N GLY A 140 -3.51 4.53 -1.36
CA GLY A 140 -4.08 3.54 -2.29
C GLY A 140 -5.60 3.65 -2.32
N THR A 141 -6.23 3.25 -1.21
CA THR A 141 -7.69 3.25 -1.05
C THR A 141 -8.35 4.57 -1.44
N ARG A 142 -7.78 5.72 -1.04
CA ARG A 142 -8.31 7.06 -1.33
C ARG A 142 -8.40 7.34 -2.83
N PHE A 143 -7.41 6.90 -3.62
CA PHE A 143 -7.40 7.08 -5.08
C PHE A 143 -8.33 6.10 -5.80
N MET A 144 -8.78 5.01 -5.18
CA MET A 144 -9.86 4.21 -5.76
C MET A 144 -11.17 5.02 -5.85
N CYS A 145 -11.38 5.94 -4.91
CA CYS A 145 -12.54 6.83 -4.85
C CYS A 145 -12.24 8.21 -5.46
N THR A 146 -11.79 8.23 -6.72
CA THR A 146 -11.76 9.43 -7.56
C THR A 146 -12.48 9.18 -8.87
N LEU A 147 -12.91 10.22 -9.57
CA LEU A 147 -13.63 10.07 -10.84
C LEU A 147 -12.77 9.35 -11.91
N GLU A 148 -11.47 9.67 -11.96
CA GLU A 148 -10.50 9.18 -12.93
C GLU A 148 -10.09 7.72 -12.70
N ALA A 149 -10.29 7.18 -11.50
CA ALA A 149 -9.94 5.79 -11.20
C ALA A 149 -10.71 4.82 -12.12
N PRO A 150 -10.02 3.96 -12.91
CA PRO A 150 -10.65 3.10 -13.92
C PRO A 150 -11.20 1.82 -13.29
N ILE A 151 -12.07 1.97 -12.29
CA ILE A 151 -12.77 0.89 -11.60
C ILE A 151 -14.27 1.13 -11.62
N HIS A 152 -15.04 0.06 -11.53
CA HIS A 152 -16.49 0.11 -11.54
C HIS A 152 -17.04 1.01 -10.43
N HIS A 153 -18.04 1.84 -10.75
CA HIS A 153 -18.58 2.84 -9.83
C HIS A 153 -19.09 2.25 -8.50
N LYS A 154 -19.77 1.11 -8.55
CA LYS A 154 -20.21 0.35 -7.35
C LYS A 154 -19.08 0.07 -6.35
N VAL A 155 -17.85 -0.16 -6.79
CA VAL A 155 -16.71 -0.37 -5.87
C VAL A 155 -16.41 0.92 -5.11
N LYS A 156 -16.47 2.07 -5.79
CA LYS A 156 -16.29 3.39 -5.18
C LYS A 156 -17.40 3.69 -4.16
N GLU A 157 -18.66 3.44 -4.53
CA GLU A 157 -19.82 3.57 -3.62
C GLU A 157 -19.70 2.64 -2.41
N THR A 158 -19.22 1.42 -2.62
CA THR A 158 -19.00 0.45 -1.52
C THR A 158 -17.96 0.98 -0.54
N ILE A 159 -16.85 1.56 -1.03
CA ILE A 159 -15.85 2.18 -0.15
C ILE A 159 -16.45 3.38 0.60
N VAL A 160 -17.21 4.24 -0.08
CA VAL A 160 -17.82 5.44 0.53
C VAL A 160 -18.80 5.10 1.65
N ASN A 161 -19.48 3.95 1.55
CA ASN A 161 -20.43 3.47 2.54
C ASN A 161 -19.81 2.57 3.64
N ALA A 162 -18.52 2.25 3.53
CA ALA A 162 -17.85 1.33 4.44
C ALA A 162 -17.38 2.03 5.73
N GLN A 163 -17.25 1.23 6.79
CA GLN A 163 -16.66 1.63 8.07
C GLN A 163 -15.19 1.20 8.15
N GLU A 164 -14.42 1.80 9.05
CA GLU A 164 -13.01 1.46 9.28
C GLU A 164 -12.78 0.00 9.72
N THR A 165 -13.87 -0.65 10.18
CA THR A 165 -13.92 -2.05 10.59
C THR A 165 -14.23 -3.03 9.45
N ASP A 166 -14.58 -2.54 8.25
CA ASP A 166 -14.92 -3.37 7.08
C ASP A 166 -13.68 -3.86 6.30
N THR A 167 -12.58 -4.11 7.02
CA THR A 167 -11.40 -4.78 6.47
C THR A 167 -11.02 -5.99 7.30
N ALA A 168 -10.35 -6.95 6.68
CA ALA A 168 -9.85 -8.14 7.34
C ALA A 168 -8.41 -8.44 6.95
N LEU A 169 -7.66 -9.00 7.90
CA LEU A 169 -6.33 -9.54 7.67
C LEU A 169 -6.44 -11.03 7.37
N VAL A 170 -6.01 -11.42 6.18
CA VAL A 170 -5.99 -12.82 5.72
C VAL A 170 -4.55 -13.22 5.42
N LEU A 171 -4.28 -14.51 5.36
CA LEU A 171 -2.99 -15.13 5.06
C LEU A 171 -1.94 -15.02 6.18
N ARG A 172 -2.36 -14.77 7.43
CA ARG A 172 -1.43 -14.66 8.58
C ARG A 172 -0.71 -15.99 8.82
N ARG A 173 -1.43 -17.10 8.74
CA ARG A 173 -0.89 -18.45 8.91
C ARG A 173 0.30 -18.73 7.99
N TRP A 174 0.31 -18.15 6.80
CA TRP A 174 1.36 -18.34 5.79
C TRP A 174 2.43 -17.24 5.80
N LYS A 175 2.43 -16.34 6.79
CA LYS A 175 3.33 -15.18 6.85
C LYS A 175 3.30 -14.35 5.56
N ASN A 176 2.09 -14.22 5.00
CA ASN A 176 1.82 -13.44 3.81
C ASN A 176 0.67 -12.45 4.08
N THR A 177 0.60 -11.92 5.30
CA THR A 177 -0.55 -11.18 5.82
C THR A 177 -0.95 -10.06 4.88
N SER A 178 -2.21 -10.06 4.45
CA SER A 178 -2.75 -9.09 3.52
C SER A 178 -4.08 -8.53 4.04
N ARG A 179 -4.22 -7.20 4.01
CA ARG A 179 -5.45 -6.49 4.33
C ARG A 179 -6.34 -6.37 3.11
N LEU A 180 -7.55 -6.90 3.25
CA LEU A 180 -8.57 -6.99 2.22
C LEU A 180 -9.87 -6.37 2.71
N PHE A 181 -10.74 -5.96 1.79
CA PHE A 181 -12.10 -5.58 2.13
C PHE A 181 -12.88 -6.80 2.65
N ALA A 182 -13.68 -6.63 3.70
CA ALA A 182 -14.35 -7.70 4.44
C ALA A 182 -15.66 -8.19 3.75
N ASN A 183 -15.58 -8.59 2.49
CA ASN A 183 -16.70 -9.17 1.73
C ASN A 183 -16.91 -10.67 2.01
N LYS A 184 -17.89 -11.29 1.34
CA LYS A 184 -18.18 -12.73 1.48
C LYS A 184 -16.97 -13.63 1.23
N VAL A 185 -16.23 -13.40 0.14
CA VAL A 185 -15.06 -14.22 -0.25
C VAL A 185 -13.92 -14.09 0.75
N THR A 186 -13.69 -12.90 1.28
CA THR A 186 -12.70 -12.65 2.35
C THR A 186 -13.09 -13.38 3.64
N GLN A 187 -14.38 -13.41 4.01
CA GLN A 187 -14.85 -14.18 5.17
C GLN A 187 -14.71 -15.69 4.96
N GLU A 188 -14.96 -16.20 3.75
CA GLU A 188 -14.71 -17.60 3.39
C GLU A 188 -13.21 -17.94 3.50
N ALA A 189 -12.33 -17.07 2.98
CA ALA A 189 -10.89 -17.25 3.09
C ALA A 189 -10.41 -17.29 4.55
N LEU A 190 -10.94 -16.39 5.40
CA LEU A 190 -10.68 -16.40 6.84
C LEU A 190 -11.13 -17.70 7.52
N LYS A 191 -12.29 -18.22 7.11
CA LYS A 191 -12.81 -19.49 7.63
C LYS A 191 -11.86 -20.63 7.29
N VAL A 192 -11.43 -20.72 6.02
CA VAL A 192 -10.45 -21.71 5.56
C VAL A 192 -9.15 -21.62 6.37
N GLU A 193 -8.62 -20.41 6.56
CA GLU A 193 -7.39 -20.20 7.33
C GLU A 193 -7.51 -20.68 8.79
N LYS A 194 -8.63 -20.39 9.45
CA LYS A 194 -8.90 -20.80 10.84
C LYS A 194 -9.12 -22.31 10.99
N GLU A 195 -9.81 -22.92 10.02
CA GLU A 195 -10.21 -24.33 10.09
C GLU A 195 -9.13 -25.28 9.54
N SER A 196 -8.18 -24.76 8.74
CA SER A 196 -7.07 -25.51 8.15
C SER A 196 -6.34 -26.38 9.18
N LYS A 197 -6.33 -27.69 8.91
CA LYS A 197 -5.59 -28.68 9.71
C LYS A 197 -4.19 -28.93 9.17
N THR A 198 -4.00 -28.82 7.85
CA THR A 198 -2.72 -29.10 7.19
C THR A 198 -1.81 -27.87 7.17
N GLY A 199 -2.38 -26.67 7.01
CA GLY A 199 -1.62 -25.45 6.75
C GLY A 199 -1.11 -25.33 5.31
N GLU A 200 -1.57 -26.17 4.38
CA GLU A 200 -1.16 -26.10 2.98
C GLU A 200 -1.81 -24.90 2.27
N PHE A 201 -1.00 -24.12 1.53
CA PHE A 201 -1.49 -22.91 0.85
C PHE A 201 -2.54 -23.21 -0.23
N SER A 202 -2.53 -24.43 -0.78
CA SER A 202 -3.52 -24.88 -1.76
C SER A 202 -4.96 -24.83 -1.24
N GLU A 203 -5.17 -24.90 0.08
CA GLU A 203 -6.50 -24.83 0.69
C GLU A 203 -7.13 -23.44 0.50
N ILE A 204 -6.33 -22.37 0.60
CA ILE A 204 -6.81 -20.98 0.51
C ILE A 204 -6.63 -20.36 -0.88
N ALA A 205 -5.71 -20.89 -1.70
CA ALA A 205 -5.38 -20.36 -3.02
C ALA A 205 -6.59 -20.06 -3.94
N PRO A 206 -7.67 -20.88 -3.97
CA PRO A 206 -8.85 -20.59 -4.79
C PRO A 206 -9.60 -19.30 -4.37
N PHE A 207 -9.54 -18.93 -3.09
CA PHE A 207 -10.23 -17.77 -2.53
C PHE A 207 -9.43 -16.49 -2.74
N VAL A 208 -8.10 -16.56 -2.63
CA VAL A 208 -7.20 -15.39 -2.73
C VAL A 208 -6.64 -15.15 -4.14
N SER A 209 -7.34 -15.65 -5.17
CA SER A 209 -6.91 -15.52 -6.56
C SER A 209 -6.97 -14.07 -7.05
N GLY A 210 -5.81 -13.51 -7.40
CA GLY A 210 -5.73 -12.16 -7.98
C GLY A 210 -6.46 -12.00 -9.32
N LYS A 211 -6.63 -13.08 -10.09
CA LYS A 211 -7.45 -13.06 -11.32
C LYS A 211 -8.92 -12.80 -11.00
N ARG A 212 -9.44 -13.47 -9.97
CA ARG A 212 -10.81 -13.30 -9.49
C ARG A 212 -11.00 -11.92 -8.85
N GLY A 213 -10.01 -11.47 -8.06
CA GLY A 213 -10.01 -10.12 -7.48
C GLY A 213 -10.02 -8.99 -8.51
N ARG A 214 -9.35 -9.16 -9.65
CA ARG A 214 -9.39 -8.18 -10.75
C ARG A 214 -10.80 -7.94 -11.27
N GLU A 215 -11.61 -8.98 -11.38
CA GLU A 215 -12.96 -8.88 -11.93
C GLU A 215 -13.87 -7.99 -11.08
N VAL A 216 -13.67 -7.94 -9.75
CA VAL A 216 -14.41 -7.02 -8.86
C VAL A 216 -14.34 -5.57 -9.36
N PHE A 217 -13.14 -5.13 -9.79
CA PHE A 217 -12.94 -3.78 -10.30
C PHE A 217 -13.53 -3.56 -11.69
N LEU A 218 -13.75 -4.62 -12.48
CA LEU A 218 -14.27 -4.53 -13.84
C LEU A 218 -15.80 -4.62 -13.88
N ASN A 219 -16.38 -5.56 -13.12
CA ASN A 219 -17.81 -5.88 -13.16
C ASN A 219 -18.61 -5.24 -12.01
N GLY A 220 -17.95 -4.74 -10.96
CA GLY A 220 -18.60 -4.10 -9.82
C GLY A 220 -19.31 -5.03 -8.86
N ASP A 221 -19.15 -6.35 -9.01
CA ASP A 221 -19.58 -7.33 -8.02
C ASP A 221 -18.52 -7.41 -6.92
N VAL A 222 -18.77 -6.70 -5.83
CA VAL A 222 -17.86 -6.59 -4.68
C VAL A 222 -17.70 -7.88 -3.90
N ASP A 223 -18.53 -8.89 -4.16
CA ASP A 223 -18.43 -10.25 -3.62
C ASP A 223 -17.82 -11.24 -4.62
N PHE A 224 -17.44 -10.80 -5.83
CA PHE A 224 -16.92 -11.72 -6.83
C PHE A 224 -15.59 -12.34 -6.43
N GLY A 225 -14.70 -11.61 -5.76
CA GLY A 225 -13.38 -12.07 -5.34
C GLY A 225 -12.81 -11.22 -4.22
N VAL A 226 -11.61 -11.56 -3.73
CA VAL A 226 -10.90 -10.70 -2.77
C VAL A 226 -10.37 -9.43 -3.43
N TRP A 227 -10.40 -8.30 -2.72
CA TRP A 227 -9.83 -7.05 -3.18
C TRP A 227 -9.28 -6.23 -2.01
N THR A 228 -8.28 -5.40 -2.29
CA THR A 228 -7.51 -4.68 -1.27
C THR A 228 -8.18 -3.38 -0.86
N ALA A 229 -8.38 -3.18 0.43
CA ALA A 229 -8.79 -1.92 1.03
C ALA A 229 -8.09 -1.74 2.38
N GLY A 230 -7.62 -0.51 2.64
CA GLY A 230 -6.99 -0.14 3.91
C GLY A 230 -8.02 0.34 4.92
N GLN A 231 -7.70 0.35 6.22
CA GLN A 231 -8.67 0.80 7.26
C GLN A 231 -9.14 2.24 7.07
N VAL A 232 -8.38 3.03 6.30
CA VAL A 232 -8.74 4.39 5.88
C VAL A 232 -10.07 4.48 5.11
N ILE A 233 -10.67 3.37 4.69
CA ILE A 233 -12.02 3.35 4.09
C ILE A 233 -13.04 4.13 4.93
N GLY A 234 -12.96 4.07 6.26
CA GLY A 234 -13.88 4.79 7.15
C GLY A 234 -13.74 6.32 7.15
N LEU A 235 -12.73 6.88 6.45
CA LEU A 235 -12.53 8.33 6.28
C LEU A 235 -12.88 8.81 4.87
N ILE A 236 -13.37 7.92 4.00
CA ILE A 236 -13.65 8.22 2.59
C ILE A 236 -15.16 8.38 2.42
N HIS A 237 -15.62 9.61 2.16
CA HIS A 237 -17.06 9.93 2.11
C HIS A 237 -17.51 10.56 0.79
N ASP A 238 -16.66 10.55 -0.23
CA ASP A 238 -16.90 11.23 -1.50
C ASP A 238 -16.09 10.64 -2.66
N ILE A 239 -16.41 11.05 -3.89
CA ILE A 239 -15.72 10.63 -5.13
C ILE A 239 -15.36 11.89 -5.96
N PRO A 240 -14.37 12.68 -5.55
CA PRO A 240 -13.96 13.90 -6.26
C PRO A 240 -13.10 13.59 -7.49
N THR A 241 -12.74 14.60 -8.28
CA THR A 241 -11.60 14.47 -9.21
C THR A 241 -10.28 14.36 -8.43
N CYS A 242 -9.26 13.77 -9.04
CA CYS A 242 -7.90 13.76 -8.47
C CYS A 242 -7.39 15.17 -8.18
N ALA A 243 -7.68 16.14 -9.06
CA ALA A 243 -7.29 17.53 -8.85
C ALA A 243 -7.95 18.15 -7.61
N GLN A 244 -9.28 17.98 -7.46
CA GLN A 244 -10.01 18.45 -6.28
C GLN A 244 -9.52 17.80 -5.00
N LEU A 245 -9.27 16.49 -5.04
CA LEU A 245 -8.76 15.73 -3.89
C LEU A 245 -7.43 16.29 -3.41
N LEU A 246 -6.45 16.44 -4.31
CA LEU A 246 -5.10 16.90 -3.97
C LEU A 246 -5.12 18.34 -3.44
N THR A 247 -5.80 19.26 -4.13
CA THR A 247 -5.93 20.66 -3.67
C THR A 247 -6.61 20.74 -2.30
N ARG A 248 -7.60 19.89 -2.03
CA ARG A 248 -8.25 19.83 -0.71
C ARG A 248 -7.29 19.35 0.37
N ILE A 249 -6.55 18.27 0.12
CA ILE A 249 -5.57 17.70 1.07
C ILE A 249 -4.52 18.76 1.45
N GLU A 250 -3.96 19.47 0.46
CA GLU A 250 -2.97 20.53 0.71
C GLU A 250 -3.55 21.64 1.58
N LYS A 251 -4.76 22.11 1.25
CA LYS A 251 -5.45 23.16 2.02
C LYS A 251 -5.75 22.73 3.45
N GLU A 252 -6.31 21.54 3.63
CA GLU A 252 -6.65 20.98 4.94
C GLU A 252 -5.40 20.76 5.80
N ALA A 253 -4.28 20.34 5.20
CA ALA A 253 -3.02 20.18 5.92
C ALA A 253 -2.48 21.50 6.46
N LEU A 254 -2.48 22.56 5.64
CA LEU A 254 -2.10 23.91 6.07
C LEU A 254 -3.00 24.39 7.22
N GLN A 255 -4.32 24.23 7.09
CA GLN A 255 -5.28 24.60 8.13
C GLN A 255 -5.05 23.83 9.43
N ALA A 256 -4.74 22.53 9.35
CA ALA A 256 -4.46 21.71 10.52
C ALA A 256 -3.18 22.14 11.24
N MET A 257 -2.13 22.51 10.49
CA MET A 257 -0.87 23.02 11.05
C MET A 257 -1.06 24.38 11.71
N ASP A 258 -1.77 25.31 11.06
CA ASP A 258 -2.09 26.63 11.62
C ASP A 258 -2.90 26.52 12.91
N ARG A 259 -3.92 25.66 12.91
CA ARG A 259 -4.74 25.39 14.10
C ARG A 259 -3.87 24.85 15.24
N THR A 260 -3.01 23.85 14.98
CA THR A 260 -2.14 23.28 16.01
C THR A 260 -1.16 24.32 16.55
N ARG A 261 -0.59 25.17 15.69
CA ARG A 261 0.27 26.29 16.11
C ARG A 261 -0.45 27.26 17.04
N SER A 262 -1.72 27.56 16.78
CA SER A 262 -2.51 28.47 17.64
C SER A 262 -2.79 27.93 19.05
N LEU A 263 -2.52 26.65 19.32
CA LEU A 263 -2.74 26.05 20.64
C LEU A 263 -1.63 26.35 21.65
N TYR A 264 -0.50 26.90 21.22
CA TYR A 264 0.60 27.27 22.10
C TYR A 264 1.14 28.67 21.77
N SER A 265 1.75 29.33 22.76
CA SER A 265 2.52 30.56 22.58
C SER A 265 3.99 30.27 22.81
N ASP A 266 4.88 31.09 22.22
CA ASP A 266 6.33 30.90 22.31
C ASP A 266 6.89 31.08 23.74
N ALA A 267 6.08 31.61 24.67
CA ALA A 267 6.41 31.76 26.08
C ALA A 267 5.55 30.79 26.92
N PRO A 268 6.11 29.65 27.37
CA PRO A 268 5.37 28.75 28.26
C PRO A 268 5.11 29.47 29.60
N GLN A 269 3.87 29.89 29.83
CA GLN A 269 3.42 30.31 31.16
C GLN A 269 2.98 29.07 31.95
N SER A 270 3.92 28.18 32.26
CA SER A 270 3.67 27.26 33.37
C SER A 270 3.72 28.07 34.66
N LYS A 271 2.58 28.21 35.34
CA LYS A 271 2.51 28.65 36.74
C LYS A 271 2.46 27.46 37.71
N LEU A 272 2.84 26.27 37.24
CA LEU A 272 3.09 25.08 38.06
C LEU A 272 4.56 25.02 38.44
#